data_AF-A0A2T7NB18-F1
#
_entry.id   AF-A0A2T7NB18-F1
#
_cell.length_a   1.000
_cell.length_b   1.000
_cell.length_c   1.000
_cell.angle_alpha   90.00
_cell.angle_beta   90.00
_cell.angle_gamma   90.00
#
_symmetry.space_group_name_H-M   'P 1'
#
loop_
_entity.id
_entity.type
_entity.pdbx_description
1 polymer ?
#
loop_
_entity_poly.entity_id
_entity_poly.type
_entity_poly.pdbx_seq_one_letter_code
_entity_poly.pdbx_strand_id
1 'polypeptide(L)'
;MNMSWLLHAPLLQHELYQMNILVDDNFRQLDPSLSADLALYSSCTNVSDITRRLVKAFQMYGYLPTGWIFPQEEFDNDPTAEKFKAIVSRAHRSFTPEVRRQLAKQRKSEMERAYRSVPVEVLERISRLYLYEFLTFDYEMRPPNLFSVRYTS
;
A
#
# COMPACT_ATOMS: atom_id res chain seq x y z
N MET A 1 -3.49 -27.98 13.58
CA MET A 1 -2.61 -27.52 12.48
C MET A 1 -2.79 -26.02 12.30
N ASN A 2 -1.72 -25.25 12.47
CA ASN A 2 -1.75 -23.78 12.35
C ASN A 2 -1.73 -23.40 10.86
N MET A 3 -2.89 -23.06 10.30
CA MET A 3 -3.08 -22.74 8.87
C MET A 3 -2.72 -21.28 8.51
N SER A 4 -1.98 -20.57 9.36
CA SER A 4 -1.61 -19.16 9.12
C SER A 4 -0.89 -18.93 7.79
N TRP A 5 -0.10 -19.90 7.31
CA TRP A 5 0.65 -19.82 6.05
C TRP A 5 -0.21 -19.77 4.78
N LEU A 6 -1.43 -20.34 4.79
CA LEU A 6 -2.33 -20.33 3.64
C LEU A 6 -2.88 -18.93 3.31
N LEU A 7 -2.89 -18.02 4.29
CA LEU A 7 -3.30 -16.63 4.09
C LEU A 7 -2.13 -15.71 3.72
N HIS A 8 -0.88 -16.13 3.92
CA HIS A 8 0.28 -15.25 3.78
C HIS A 8 0.70 -15.00 2.31
N ALA A 9 0.62 -16.02 1.45
CA ALA A 9 1.01 -15.86 0.04
C ALA A 9 0.04 -14.95 -0.77
N PRO A 10 -1.29 -15.07 -0.63
CA PRO A 10 -2.23 -14.16 -1.29
C PRO A 10 -2.11 -12.72 -0.79
N LEU A 11 -1.90 -12.52 0.52
CA LEU A 11 -1.71 -11.18 1.10
C LEU A 11 -0.44 -10.50 0.57
N LEU A 12 0.68 -11.23 0.53
CA LEU A 12 1.93 -10.70 -0.01
C LEU A 12 1.80 -10.30 -1.49
N GLN A 13 1.10 -11.12 -2.29
CA GLN A 13 0.88 -10.81 -3.70
C GLN A 13 -0.01 -9.57 -3.89
N HIS A 14 -1.02 -9.41 -3.03
CA HIS A 14 -1.88 -8.23 -3.03
C HIS A 14 -1.12 -6.96 -2.61
N GLU A 15 -0.30 -7.02 -1.58
CA GLU A 15 0.53 -5.89 -1.12
C GLU A 15 1.52 -5.44 -2.21
N LEU A 16 2.21 -6.39 -2.85
CA LEU A 16 3.12 -6.09 -3.96
C LEU A 16 2.38 -5.50 -5.17
N TYR A 17 1.17 -5.97 -5.47
CA TYR A 17 0.35 -5.40 -6.53
C TYR A 17 -0.02 -3.94 -6.24
N GLN A 18 -0.46 -3.63 -5.02
CA GLN A 18 -0.76 -2.26 -4.60
C GLN A 18 0.48 -1.36 -4.68
N MET A 19 1.64 -1.85 -4.20
CA MET A 19 2.90 -1.13 -4.32
C MET A 19 3.23 -0.82 -5.78
N ASN A 20 3.10 -1.80 -6.69
CA ASN A 20 3.41 -1.61 -8.10
C ASN A 20 2.51 -0.56 -8.77
N ILE A 21 1.19 -0.59 -8.52
CA ILE A 21 0.28 0.44 -9.03
C ILE A 21 0.72 1.83 -8.58
N LEU A 22 1.02 1.98 -7.28
CA LEU A 22 1.46 3.28 -6.75
C LEU A 22 2.76 3.75 -7.40
N VAL A 23 3.71 2.85 -7.67
CA VAL A 23 4.93 3.21 -8.39
C VAL A 23 4.60 3.64 -9.82
N ASP A 24 3.83 2.84 -10.55
CA ASP A 24 3.46 3.11 -11.93
C ASP A 24 2.76 4.44 -12.09
N ASP A 25 1.75 4.71 -11.25
CA ASP A 25 0.99 5.95 -11.30
C ASP A 25 1.84 7.16 -10.98
N ASN A 26 2.82 7.07 -10.07
CA ASN A 26 3.69 8.19 -9.73
C ASN A 26 4.78 8.43 -10.78
N PHE A 27 5.43 7.38 -11.28
CA PHE A 27 6.46 7.53 -12.32
C PHE A 27 5.87 7.96 -13.66
N ARG A 28 4.64 7.53 -13.98
CA ARG A 28 3.92 7.99 -15.18
C ARG A 28 3.71 9.50 -15.19
N GLN A 29 3.54 10.12 -14.01
CA GLN A 29 3.35 11.57 -13.91
C GLN A 29 4.61 12.38 -14.26
N LEU A 30 5.77 11.73 -14.38
CA LEU A 30 7.00 12.36 -14.84
C LEU A 30 7.09 12.48 -16.35
N ASP A 31 6.22 11.82 -17.12
CA ASP A 31 6.23 11.91 -18.57
C ASP A 31 5.44 13.15 -19.03
N PRO A 32 6.12 14.23 -19.45
CA PRO A 32 5.47 15.47 -19.85
C PRO A 32 4.68 15.33 -21.16
N SER A 33 4.86 14.22 -21.90
CA SER A 33 4.18 13.98 -23.18
C SER A 33 2.74 13.50 -23.02
N LEU A 34 2.31 13.13 -21.80
CA LEU A 34 1.01 12.50 -21.57
C LEU A 34 -0.16 13.48 -21.39
N SER A 35 0.06 14.70 -20.86
CA SER A 35 -0.94 15.78 -20.83
C SER A 35 -0.36 17.13 -20.36
N ALA A 36 -1.09 18.23 -20.59
CA ALA A 36 -0.70 19.57 -20.13
C ALA A 36 -0.68 19.69 -18.58
N ASP A 37 -1.59 19.01 -17.88
CA ASP A 37 -1.62 18.97 -16.41
C ASP A 37 -0.41 18.18 -15.85
N LEU A 38 0.05 17.16 -16.59
CA LEU A 38 1.26 16.38 -16.25
C LEU A 38 2.56 17.14 -16.58
N ALA A 39 2.52 18.07 -17.53
CA ALA A 39 3.63 18.99 -17.79
C ALA A 39 3.88 19.93 -16.60
N LEU A 40 2.82 20.40 -15.93
CA LEU A 40 2.96 21.16 -14.68
C LEU A 40 3.54 20.30 -13.56
N TYR A 41 3.07 19.06 -13.41
CA TYR A 41 3.58 18.14 -12.39
C TYR A 41 5.08 17.85 -12.58
N SER A 42 5.50 17.46 -13.78
CA SER A 42 6.91 17.17 -14.10
C SER A 42 7.84 18.38 -13.98
N SER A 43 7.31 19.61 -14.03
CA SER A 43 8.10 20.83 -13.74
C SER A 43 8.30 21.10 -12.24
N CYS A 44 7.46 20.53 -11.37
CA CYS A 44 7.46 20.77 -9.92
C CYS A 44 8.05 19.62 -9.10
N THR A 45 8.35 18.49 -9.73
CA THR A 45 8.95 17.32 -9.07
C THR A 45 9.97 16.66 -9.98
N ASN A 46 10.87 15.89 -9.39
CA ASN A 46 11.80 15.05 -10.12
C ASN A 46 11.72 13.61 -9.61
N VAL A 47 12.52 12.72 -10.21
CA VAL A 47 12.57 11.30 -9.84
C VAL A 47 12.97 11.13 -8.37
N SER A 48 13.95 11.89 -7.86
CA SER A 48 14.39 11.81 -6.47
C SER A 48 13.26 12.17 -5.50
N ASP A 49 12.49 13.22 -5.80
CA ASP A 49 11.33 13.63 -5.01
C ASP A 49 10.24 12.56 -4.97
N ILE A 50 9.93 11.94 -6.11
CA ILE A 50 8.95 10.86 -6.20
C ILE A 50 9.43 9.63 -5.43
N THR A 51 10.69 9.22 -5.62
CA THR A 51 11.31 8.10 -4.89
C THR A 51 11.19 8.33 -3.38
N ARG A 52 11.58 9.51 -2.90
CA ARG A 52 11.48 9.87 -1.48
C ARG A 52 10.04 9.83 -0.95
N ARG A 53 9.08 10.37 -1.71
CA ARG A 53 7.65 10.35 -1.35
C ARG A 53 7.09 8.93 -1.33
N LEU A 54 7.40 8.10 -2.33
CA LEU A 54 6.98 6.71 -2.41
C LEU A 54 7.55 5.88 -1.25
N VAL A 55 8.84 6.02 -0.94
CA VAL A 55 9.44 5.36 0.22
C VAL A 55 8.71 5.75 1.49
N LYS A 56 8.44 7.05 1.68
CA LYS A 56 7.71 7.52 2.86
C LYS A 56 6.28 7.00 2.92
N ALA A 57 5.58 6.99 1.79
CA ALA A 57 4.24 6.43 1.69
C ALA A 57 4.24 4.94 2.04
N PHE A 58 5.19 4.16 1.51
CA PHE A 58 5.33 2.75 1.82
C PHE A 58 5.64 2.49 3.29
N GLN A 59 6.39 3.38 3.93
CA GLN A 59 6.54 3.36 5.38
C GLN A 59 5.19 3.62 6.08
N MET A 60 4.47 4.67 5.72
CA MET A 60 3.19 4.99 6.36
C MET A 60 2.13 3.89 6.19
N TYR A 61 2.07 3.25 5.02
CA TYR A 61 1.17 2.13 4.74
C TYR A 61 1.62 0.80 5.36
N GLY A 62 2.80 0.75 5.97
CA GLY A 62 3.34 -0.47 6.56
C GLY A 62 3.83 -1.49 5.52
N TYR A 63 4.15 -1.08 4.30
CA TYR A 63 4.86 -1.94 3.35
C TYR A 63 6.36 -1.99 3.67
N LEU A 64 6.91 -0.93 4.27
CA LEU A 64 8.31 -0.82 4.70
C LEU A 64 8.42 -0.37 6.17
N PRO A 65 9.47 -0.80 6.91
CA PRO A 65 9.72 -0.30 8.26
C PRO A 65 10.02 1.20 8.25
N THR A 66 9.59 1.95 9.27
CA THR A 66 9.82 3.41 9.36
C THR A 66 11.30 3.81 9.27
N GLY A 67 12.22 2.95 9.73
CA GLY A 67 13.67 3.17 9.66
C GLY A 67 14.36 2.55 8.44
N TRP A 68 13.61 1.96 7.50
CA TRP A 68 14.22 1.37 6.31
C TRP A 68 14.82 2.45 5.41
N ILE A 69 16.10 2.30 5.09
CA ILE A 69 16.86 3.24 4.26
C ILE A 69 16.82 2.73 2.82
N PHE A 70 16.35 3.58 1.90
CA PHE A 70 16.33 3.27 0.49
C PHE A 70 17.77 3.27 -0.06
N PRO A 71 18.20 2.23 -0.80
CA PRO A 71 19.54 2.18 -1.37
C PRO A 71 19.65 3.11 -2.58
N GLN A 72 19.80 4.42 -2.32
CA GLN A 72 19.79 5.47 -3.33
C GLN A 72 20.87 5.24 -4.40
N GLU A 73 22.08 4.84 -3.98
CA GLU A 73 23.19 4.55 -4.88
C GLU A 73 22.88 3.41 -5.87
N GLU A 74 22.12 2.39 -5.45
CA GLU A 74 21.71 1.30 -6.37
C GLU A 74 20.72 1.79 -7.42
N PHE A 75 19.87 2.74 -7.04
CA PHE A 75 18.81 3.27 -7.89
C PHE A 75 19.31 4.35 -8.85
N ASP A 76 20.22 5.22 -8.42
CA ASP A 76 20.73 6.34 -9.24
C ASP A 76 21.44 5.87 -10.51
N ASN A 77 21.93 4.63 -10.55
CA ASN A 77 22.51 4.03 -11.75
C ASN A 77 21.48 3.75 -12.86
N ASP A 78 20.21 3.56 -12.50
CA ASP A 78 19.11 3.25 -13.42
C ASP A 78 17.77 3.69 -12.78
N PRO A 79 17.43 4.99 -12.79
CA PRO A 79 16.34 5.55 -12.01
C PRO A 79 14.96 5.33 -12.67
N THR A 80 14.62 4.07 -12.92
CA THR A 80 13.37 3.64 -13.57
C THR A 80 12.34 3.09 -12.58
N ALA A 81 11.06 3.10 -12.96
CA ALA A 81 9.98 2.53 -12.15
C ALA A 81 10.25 1.05 -11.84
N GLU A 82 10.73 0.30 -12.83
CA GLU A 82 11.06 -1.12 -12.77
C GLU A 82 12.17 -1.40 -11.75
N LYS A 83 13.23 -0.58 -11.77
CA LYS A 83 14.32 -0.67 -10.80
C LYS A 83 13.81 -0.37 -9.39
N PHE A 84 13.00 0.69 -9.23
CA PHE A 84 12.40 1.03 -7.94
C PHE A 84 11.54 -0.12 -7.40
N LYS A 85 10.62 -0.67 -8.23
CA LYS A 85 9.77 -1.83 -7.89
C LYS A 85 10.61 -3.03 -7.46
N ALA A 86 11.70 -3.33 -8.18
CA ALA A 86 12.58 -4.45 -7.86
C ALA A 86 13.22 -4.28 -6.48
N ILE A 87 13.75 -3.08 -6.17
CA ILE A 87 14.37 -2.77 -4.87
C ILE A 87 13.36 -2.95 -3.72
N VAL A 88 12.21 -2.30 -3.82
CA VAL A 88 11.21 -2.32 -2.73
C VAL A 88 10.55 -3.69 -2.59
N SER A 89 10.31 -4.41 -3.69
CA SER A 89 9.77 -5.77 -3.66
C SER A 89 10.75 -6.75 -3.02
N ARG A 90 12.05 -6.64 -3.35
CA ARG A 90 13.10 -7.46 -2.76
C ARG A 90 13.20 -7.22 -1.26
N ALA A 91 13.20 -5.96 -0.83
CA ALA A 91 13.17 -5.61 0.59
C ALA A 91 11.91 -6.18 1.27
N HIS A 92 10.73 -5.92 0.71
CA HIS A 92 9.47 -6.36 1.29
C HIS A 92 9.34 -7.89 1.42
N ARG A 93 9.85 -8.64 0.44
CA ARG A 93 9.87 -10.12 0.50
C ARG A 93 10.83 -10.66 1.55
N SER A 94 11.92 -9.94 1.85
CA SER A 94 12.94 -10.37 2.82
C SER A 94 12.51 -10.28 4.29
N PHE A 95 11.38 -9.61 4.59
CA PHE A 95 10.96 -9.41 5.97
C PHE A 95 10.44 -10.68 6.64
N THR A 96 10.94 -10.91 7.86
CA THR A 96 10.52 -12.01 8.71
C THR A 96 9.06 -11.83 9.20
N PRO A 97 8.39 -12.90 9.65
CA PRO A 97 7.04 -12.79 10.20
C PRO A 97 6.91 -11.80 11.36
N GLU A 98 7.96 -11.65 12.18
CA GLU A 98 7.98 -10.69 13.28
C GLU A 98 7.98 -9.24 12.76
N VAL A 99 8.82 -8.94 11.77
CA VAL A 99 8.82 -7.62 11.12
C VAL A 99 7.45 -7.34 10.50
N ARG A 100 6.81 -8.32 9.85
CA ARG A 100 5.46 -8.16 9.29
C ARG A 100 4.40 -7.80 10.34
N ARG A 101 4.47 -8.40 11.54
CA ARG A 101 3.57 -8.04 12.64
C ARG A 101 3.79 -6.60 13.11
N GLN A 102 5.04 -6.16 13.14
CA GLN A 102 5.38 -4.78 13.49
C GLN A 102 4.87 -3.81 12.43
N LEU A 103 4.98 -4.16 11.14
CA LEU A 103 4.44 -3.38 10.03
C LEU A 103 2.91 -3.22 10.10
N ALA A 104 2.18 -4.27 10.47
CA ALA A 104 0.74 -4.18 10.68
C ALA A 104 0.38 -3.21 11.83
N LYS A 105 1.15 -3.25 12.93
CA LYS A 105 0.99 -2.29 14.04
C LYS A 105 1.35 -0.86 13.62
N GLN A 106 2.41 -0.70 12.83
CA GLN A 106 2.85 0.58 12.28
C GLN A 106 1.75 1.21 11.43
N ARG A 107 1.17 0.45 10.48
CA ARG A 107 0.05 0.91 9.65
C ARG A 107 -1.13 1.42 10.49
N LYS A 108 -1.50 0.68 11.53
CA LYS A 108 -2.57 1.09 12.45
C LYS A 108 -2.23 2.40 13.17
N SER A 109 -1.03 2.49 13.73
CA SER A 109 -0.58 3.69 14.44
C SER A 109 -0.50 4.93 13.53
N GLU A 110 -0.06 4.74 12.29
CA GLU A 110 0.01 5.79 11.27
C GLU A 110 -1.38 6.29 10.87
N MET A 111 -2.34 5.38 10.71
CA MET A 111 -3.74 5.73 10.47
C MET A 111 -4.32 6.52 11.64
N GLU A 112 -4.16 6.03 12.88
CA GLU A 112 -4.61 6.75 14.08
C GLU A 112 -3.99 8.15 14.19
N ARG A 113 -2.70 8.28 13.83
CA ARG A 113 -2.02 9.56 13.81
C ARG A 113 -2.59 10.50 12.75
N ALA A 114 -2.81 10.02 11.53
CA ALA A 114 -3.33 10.82 10.42
C ALA A 114 -4.74 11.37 10.71
N TYR A 115 -5.57 10.60 11.42
CA TYR A 115 -6.94 10.98 11.75
C TYR A 115 -7.12 11.62 13.14
N ARG A 116 -6.04 11.79 13.91
CA ARG A 116 -6.11 12.29 15.30
C ARG A 116 -6.79 13.65 15.43
N SER A 117 -6.57 14.54 14.47
CA SER A 117 -7.13 15.90 14.48
C SER A 117 -8.49 16.00 13.77
N VAL A 118 -9.01 14.91 13.23
CA VAL A 118 -10.26 14.91 12.47
C VAL A 118 -11.44 14.87 13.45
N PRO A 119 -12.42 15.79 13.33
CA PRO A 119 -13.60 15.79 14.21
C PRO A 119 -14.38 14.48 14.15
N VAL A 120 -14.98 14.09 15.28
CA VAL A 120 -15.72 12.83 15.41
C VAL A 120 -16.87 12.75 14.41
N GLU A 121 -17.55 13.87 14.15
CA GLU A 121 -18.68 13.95 13.21
C GLU A 121 -18.24 13.62 11.77
N VAL A 122 -16.99 13.96 11.41
CA VAL A 122 -16.40 13.63 10.12
C VAL A 122 -16.03 12.15 10.07
N LEU A 123 -15.44 11.61 11.16
CA LEU A 123 -15.13 10.18 11.26
C LEU A 123 -16.39 9.31 11.16
N GLU A 124 -17.51 9.73 11.76
CA GLU A 124 -18.79 9.03 11.62
C GLU A 124 -19.31 9.04 10.17
N ARG A 125 -19.16 10.15 9.45
CA ARG A 125 -19.53 10.22 8.03
C ARG A 125 -18.68 9.28 7.20
N ILE A 126 -17.37 9.22 7.45
CA ILE A 126 -16.45 8.28 6.80
C ILE A 126 -16.89 6.83 7.11
N SER A 127 -17.21 6.51 8.36
CA SER A 127 -17.69 5.18 8.75
C SER A 127 -18.97 4.78 8.01
N ARG A 128 -19.91 5.72 7.83
CA ARG A 128 -21.13 5.47 7.05
C ARG A 128 -20.83 5.24 5.57
N LEU A 129 -19.89 5.99 4.99
CA LEU A 129 -19.48 5.81 3.60
C LEU A 129 -18.91 4.40 3.36
N TYR A 130 -18.03 3.93 4.25
CA TYR A 130 -17.51 2.56 4.17
C TYR A 130 -18.62 1.51 4.23
N LEU A 131 -19.62 1.70 5.09
CA LEU A 131 -20.77 0.81 5.17
C LEU A 131 -21.58 0.84 3.86
N TYR A 132 -21.81 2.01 3.29
CA TYR A 132 -22.53 2.13 2.03
C TYR A 132 -21.77 1.50 0.86
N GLU A 133 -20.46 1.70 0.76
CA GLU A 133 -19.64 1.01 -0.25
C GLU A 133 -19.74 -0.51 -0.09
N PHE A 134 -19.60 -1.00 1.15
CA PHE A 134 -19.69 -2.42 1.45
C PHE A 134 -21.03 -3.03 0.97
N LEU A 135 -22.14 -2.35 1.27
CA LEU A 135 -23.48 -2.74 0.82
C LEU A 135 -23.66 -2.58 -0.69
N THR A 136 -23.12 -1.52 -1.29
CA THR A 136 -23.29 -1.22 -2.73
C THR A 136 -22.61 -2.24 -3.61
N PHE A 137 -21.46 -2.77 -3.16
CA PHE A 137 -20.73 -3.82 -3.86
C PHE A 137 -21.22 -5.23 -3.51
N ASP A 138 -22.37 -5.35 -2.83
CA ASP A 138 -22.96 -6.61 -2.36
C ASP A 138 -21.95 -7.51 -1.65
N TYR A 139 -21.01 -6.92 -0.90
CA TYR A 139 -20.10 -7.73 -0.10
C TYR A 139 -20.91 -8.41 0.99
N GLU A 140 -20.97 -9.74 0.97
CA GLU A 140 -21.58 -10.49 2.05
C GLU A 140 -20.59 -10.53 3.23
N MET A 141 -20.96 -9.98 4.39
CA MET A 141 -20.16 -10.11 5.63
C MET A 141 -19.93 -11.58 6.02
N ARG A 142 -20.83 -12.47 5.57
CA ARG A 142 -20.77 -13.91 5.83
C ARG A 142 -21.30 -14.70 4.63
N PRO A 143 -20.47 -14.91 3.59
CA PRO A 143 -20.95 -15.45 2.33
C PRO A 143 -21.40 -16.92 2.47
N PRO A 144 -22.67 -17.28 2.21
CA PRO A 144 -23.23 -18.59 2.54
C PRO A 144 -22.51 -19.74 1.85
N ASN A 145 -21.99 -19.52 0.63
CA ASN A 145 -21.23 -20.49 -0.15
C ASN A 145 -19.89 -20.90 0.50
N LEU A 146 -19.30 -20.05 1.35
CA LEU A 146 -18.06 -20.38 2.10
C LEU A 146 -18.36 -21.05 3.45
N PHE A 147 -19.55 -20.85 4.01
CA PHE A 147 -19.94 -21.39 5.32
C PHE A 147 -20.85 -22.62 5.24
N SER A 148 -21.54 -22.85 4.12
CA SER A 148 -22.42 -24.02 3.91
C SER A 148 -21.68 -25.34 4.05
N VAL A 149 -20.41 -25.41 3.59
CA VAL A 149 -19.56 -26.61 3.64
C VAL A 149 -19.27 -27.08 5.08
N ARG A 150 -19.42 -26.20 6.09
CA ARG A 150 -19.16 -26.53 7.50
C ARG A 150 -20.40 -26.88 8.32
N TYR A 151 -21.60 -26.68 7.78
CA TYR A 151 -22.86 -26.98 8.47
C TYR A 151 -23.56 -28.24 7.97
N THR A 152 -23.00 -28.92 6.97
CA THR A 152 -23.48 -30.21 6.44
C THR A 152 -22.57 -31.39 6.83
N SER A 153 -21.74 -31.25 7.88
CA SER A 153 -20.92 -32.34 8.46
C SER A 153 -21.51 -32.80 9.79
#